data_AF-T5ALC7-F1
#
_entry.id   AF-T5ALC7-F1
#
_cell.length_a   1.000
_cell.length_b   1.000
_cell.length_c   1.000
_cell.angle_alpha   90.00
_cell.angle_beta   90.00
_cell.angle_gamma   90.00
#
_symmetry.space_group_name_H-M   'P 1'
#
loop_
_entity.id
_entity.type
_entity.pdbx_description
1 polymer ?
#
loop_
_entity_poly.entity_id
_entity_poly.type
_entity_poly.pdbx_seq_one_letter_code
_entity_poly.pdbx_strand_id
1 'polypeptide(L)'
;MAVKSLWDYVFIRTCIFLLHLVAPLSVVFSLVSSLFLLPFPIPRALKVWLALEAAFYLAVYLPHKEYLQRAAKHPVPPCRQDRRELFLRCHETIPDPDLYLRKWFRDAPADEIKRENVKDFFRWAFLNTGDADPAFDEELEDYASRMERLLGRRLEPGRGNAKCLRLTLDKVEMLHRSLTWYMCVFVVDTIASVSLRYHSFDFYRTSLLQILSIFPPRPFMLAIFATYSSPGS
;
A
#
# COMPACT_ATOMS: atom_id res chain seq x y z
N MET A 1 16.28 12.48 18.91
CA MET A 1 15.72 11.13 18.66
C MET A 1 15.21 10.58 19.98
N ALA A 2 13.90 10.56 20.21
CA ALA A 2 13.34 10.00 21.44
C ALA A 2 13.55 8.48 21.44
N VAL A 3 14.26 7.96 22.46
CA VAL A 3 14.34 6.52 22.73
C VAL A 3 12.93 6.07 23.07
N LYS A 4 12.22 5.47 22.11
CA LYS A 4 10.93 4.84 22.40
C LYS A 4 11.20 3.70 23.37
N SER A 5 10.56 3.75 24.54
CA SER A 5 10.65 2.69 25.53
C SER A 5 10.20 1.38 24.89
N LEU A 6 10.88 0.27 25.17
CA LEU A 6 10.46 -1.06 24.69
C LEU A 6 8.98 -1.33 25.04
N TRP A 7 8.52 -0.78 26.16
CA TRP A 7 7.12 -0.82 26.58
C TRP A 7 6.16 -0.13 25.62
N ASP A 8 6.50 1.05 25.09
CA ASP A 8 5.67 1.76 24.11
C ASP A 8 5.55 0.95 22.83
N TYR A 9 6.67 0.34 22.40
CA TYR A 9 6.69 -0.51 21.21
C TYR A 9 5.80 -1.75 21.38
N VAL A 10 5.93 -2.45 22.52
CA VAL A 10 5.11 -3.62 22.84
C VAL A 10 3.64 -3.22 22.95
N PHE A 11 3.33 -2.11 23.62
CA PHE A 11 1.97 -1.60 23.75
C PHE A 11 1.32 -1.33 22.39
N ILE A 12 2.00 -0.56 21.53
CA ILE A 12 1.52 -0.23 20.19
C ILE A 12 1.31 -1.52 19.37
N ARG A 13 2.27 -2.44 19.41
CA ARG A 13 2.19 -3.69 18.63
C ARG A 13 1.04 -4.59 19.11
N THR A 14 0.80 -4.64 20.42
CA THR A 14 -0.35 -5.34 21.01
C THR A 14 -1.68 -4.68 20.59
N CYS A 15 -1.78 -3.34 20.63
CA CYS A 15 -2.98 -2.63 20.18
C CYS A 15 -3.28 -2.89 18.70
N ILE A 16 -2.27 -2.84 17.83
CA ILE A 16 -2.42 -3.15 16.40
C ILE A 16 -2.91 -4.59 16.22
N PHE A 17 -2.31 -5.53 16.94
CA PHE A 17 -2.70 -6.94 16.87
C PHE A 17 -4.15 -7.17 17.31
N LEU A 18 -4.57 -6.57 18.44
CA LEU A 18 -5.95 -6.63 18.92
C LEU A 18 -6.93 -6.06 17.90
N LEU A 19 -6.63 -4.89 17.33
CA LEU A 19 -7.48 -4.25 16.32
C LEU A 19 -7.61 -5.08 15.03
N HIS A 20 -6.54 -5.78 14.64
CA HIS A 20 -6.57 -6.69 13.50
C HIS A 20 -7.35 -7.97 13.80
N LEU A 21 -7.34 -8.47 15.04
CA LEU A 21 -8.09 -9.66 15.45
C LEU A 21 -9.61 -9.44 15.50
N VAL A 22 -10.08 -8.20 15.64
CA VAL A 22 -11.51 -7.89 15.69
C VAL A 22 -12.27 -8.45 14.48
N ALA A 23 -11.68 -8.33 13.28
CA ALA A 23 -12.32 -8.75 12.03
C ALA A 23 -12.44 -10.28 11.84
N PRO A 24 -11.38 -11.09 11.99
CA PRO A 24 -11.52 -12.55 11.91
C PRO A 24 -12.39 -13.08 13.05
N LEU A 25 -12.30 -12.51 14.26
CA LEU A 25 -13.14 -12.92 15.38
C LEU A 25 -14.62 -12.60 15.14
N SER A 26 -14.95 -11.44 14.56
CA SER A 26 -16.33 -11.08 14.26
C SER A 26 -16.93 -12.00 13.18
N VAL A 27 -16.17 -12.33 12.13
CA VAL A 27 -16.59 -13.27 11.08
C VAL A 27 -16.83 -14.67 11.65
N VAL A 28 -15.89 -15.20 12.43
CA VAL A 28 -16.03 -16.53 13.05
C VAL A 28 -17.23 -16.54 14.00
N PHE A 29 -17.39 -15.50 14.82
CA PHE A 29 -18.51 -15.39 15.74
C PHE A 29 -19.86 -15.34 15.02
N SER A 30 -19.98 -14.53 13.96
CA SER A 30 -21.20 -14.45 13.15
C SER A 30 -21.55 -15.78 12.47
N LEU A 31 -20.54 -16.53 11.99
CA LEU A 31 -20.74 -17.86 11.42
C LEU A 31 -21.17 -18.88 12.47
N VAL A 32 -20.48 -18.95 13.61
CA VAL A 32 -20.81 -19.88 14.70
C VAL A 32 -22.19 -19.58 15.29
N SER A 33 -22.54 -18.31 15.48
CA SER A 33 -23.86 -17.92 15.97
C SER A 33 -24.99 -18.20 14.97
N SER A 34 -24.68 -18.33 13.67
CA SER A 34 -25.64 -18.71 12.64
C SER A 34 -25.84 -20.22 12.56
N LEU A 35 -24.77 -20.99 12.79
CA LEU A 35 -24.76 -22.46 12.68
C LEU A 35 -25.13 -23.17 14.00
N PHE A 36 -24.89 -22.54 15.15
CA PHE A 36 -25.10 -23.11 16.47
C PHE A 36 -25.87 -22.17 17.39
N LEU A 37 -26.77 -22.73 18.20
CA LEU A 37 -27.36 -22.00 19.32
C LEU A 37 -26.30 -21.79 20.40
N LEU A 38 -25.82 -20.55 20.52
CA LEU A 38 -24.89 -20.18 21.57
C LEU A 38 -25.60 -20.27 22.94
N PRO A 39 -25.02 -20.98 23.93
CA PRO A 39 -25.64 -21.17 25.25
C PRO A 39 -25.61 -19.90 26.13
N PHE A 40 -24.93 -18.84 25.71
CA PHE A 40 -24.75 -17.61 26.48
C PHE A 40 -25.59 -16.44 25.94
N PRO A 41 -26.27 -15.67 26.81
CA PRO A 41 -27.00 -14.47 26.41
C PRO A 41 -26.03 -13.33 26.10
N ILE A 42 -25.77 -13.10 24.82
CA ILE A 42 -24.93 -11.99 24.37
C ILE A 42 -25.81 -10.76 24.09
N PRO A 43 -25.42 -9.55 24.55
CA PRO A 43 -26.17 -8.32 24.31
C PRO A 43 -26.47 -8.12 22.81
N ARG A 44 -27.71 -7.74 22.49
CA ARG A 44 -28.15 -7.52 21.10
C ARG A 44 -27.27 -6.51 20.37
N ALA A 45 -26.87 -5.43 21.05
CA ALA A 45 -25.99 -4.41 20.48
C ALA A 45 -24.64 -4.98 20.02
N LEU A 46 -24.02 -5.86 20.82
CA LEU A 46 -22.75 -6.49 20.48
C LEU A 46 -22.91 -7.45 19.29
N LYS A 47 -24.00 -8.23 19.24
CA LYS A 47 -24.30 -9.10 18.09
C LYS A 47 -24.45 -8.31 16.79
N VAL A 48 -25.19 -7.20 16.83
CA VAL A 48 -25.38 -6.31 15.68
C VAL A 48 -24.04 -5.71 15.25
N TRP A 49 -23.22 -5.26 16.20
CA TRP A 49 -21.89 -4.71 15.90
C TRP A 49 -20.97 -5.74 15.22
N LEU A 50 -20.89 -6.96 15.76
CA LEU A 50 -20.08 -8.03 15.16
C LEU A 50 -20.58 -8.42 13.77
N ALA A 51 -21.89 -8.45 13.56
CA ALA A 51 -22.49 -8.68 12.24
C ALA A 51 -22.15 -7.56 11.24
N LEU A 52 -22.17 -6.30 11.67
CA LEU A 52 -21.76 -5.16 10.83
C LEU A 52 -20.27 -5.23 10.46
N GLU A 53 -19.40 -5.56 11.41
CA GLU A 53 -17.96 -5.73 11.17
C GLU A 53 -17.70 -6.89 10.19
N ALA A 54 -18.39 -8.02 10.35
CA ALA A 54 -18.30 -9.15 9.43
C ALA A 54 -18.82 -8.80 8.02
N ALA A 55 -19.96 -8.12 7.92
CA ALA A 55 -20.50 -7.65 6.65
C ALA A 55 -19.57 -6.65 5.96
N PHE A 56 -18.97 -5.73 6.71
CA PHE A 56 -17.98 -4.79 6.18
C PHE A 56 -16.73 -5.51 5.64
N TYR A 57 -16.21 -6.47 6.38
CA TYR A 57 -15.05 -7.26 5.95
C TYR A 57 -15.32 -8.02 4.64
N LEU A 58 -16.46 -8.71 4.55
CA LEU A 58 -16.80 -9.56 3.41
C LEU A 58 -17.29 -8.77 2.19
N ALA A 59 -18.15 -7.77 2.39
CA ALA A 59 -18.83 -7.06 1.30
C ALA A 59 -18.10 -5.80 0.83
N VAL A 60 -17.21 -5.23 1.65
CA VAL A 60 -16.46 -4.01 1.28
C VAL A 60 -14.98 -4.31 1.14
N TYR A 61 -14.32 -4.81 2.19
CA TYR A 61 -12.87 -4.97 2.17
C TYR A 61 -12.41 -6.05 1.17
N LEU A 62 -13.03 -7.23 1.16
CA LEU A 62 -12.62 -8.31 0.26
C LEU A 62 -12.76 -7.95 -1.23
N PRO A 63 -13.91 -7.47 -1.74
CA PRO A 63 -14.03 -7.10 -3.15
C PRO A 63 -13.17 -5.88 -3.50
N HIS A 64 -13.04 -4.92 -2.59
CA HIS A 64 -12.16 -3.78 -2.81
C HIS A 64 -10.68 -4.22 -2.86
N LYS A 65 -10.31 -5.20 -2.06
CA LYS A 65 -8.96 -5.79 -2.08
C LYS A 65 -8.68 -6.47 -3.41
N GLU A 66 -9.60 -7.28 -3.89
CA GLU A 66 -9.47 -7.93 -5.20
C GLU A 66 -9.40 -6.91 -6.34
N TYR A 67 -10.23 -5.85 -6.28
CA TYR A 67 -10.21 -4.78 -7.27
C TYR A 67 -8.86 -4.05 -7.31
N LEU A 68 -8.33 -3.63 -6.15
CA LEU A 68 -7.07 -2.90 -6.06
C LEU A 68 -5.83 -3.78 -6.34
N GLN A 69 -5.91 -5.08 -6.07
CA GLN A 69 -4.84 -6.02 -6.38
C GLN A 69 -4.87 -6.53 -7.82
N ARG A 70 -5.87 -6.11 -8.62
CA ARG A 70 -5.92 -6.41 -10.05
C ARG A 70 -4.72 -5.77 -10.75
N ALA A 71 -4.12 -6.50 -11.69
CA ALA A 71 -2.99 -6.00 -12.47
C ALA A 71 -3.33 -4.64 -13.08
N ALA A 72 -2.49 -3.65 -12.81
CA ALA A 72 -2.65 -2.31 -13.36
C ALA A 72 -2.49 -2.36 -14.89
N LYS A 73 -3.38 -1.64 -15.60
CA LYS A 73 -3.22 -1.46 -17.04
C LYS A 73 -2.18 -0.36 -17.27
N HIS A 74 -0.99 -0.76 -17.67
CA HIS A 74 0.07 0.17 -18.02
C HIS A 74 -0.11 0.68 -19.46
N PRO A 75 0.30 1.93 -19.75
CA PRO A 75 0.35 2.41 -21.12
C PRO A 75 1.31 1.53 -21.95
N VAL A 76 1.09 1.51 -23.26
CA VAL A 76 1.96 0.77 -24.19
C VAL A 76 3.40 1.28 -23.99
N PRO A 77 4.39 0.38 -23.80
CA PRO A 77 5.77 0.80 -23.65
C PRO A 77 6.21 1.66 -24.84
N PRO A 78 7.00 2.73 -24.63
CA PRO A 78 7.51 3.53 -25.72
C PRO A 78 8.43 2.69 -26.62
N CYS A 79 8.75 3.23 -27.80
CA CYS A 79 9.53 2.48 -28.77
C CYS A 79 10.92 2.12 -28.21
N ARG A 80 11.56 1.09 -28.78
CA ARG A 80 12.87 0.61 -28.33
C ARG A 80 13.94 1.71 -28.28
N GLN A 81 13.89 2.68 -29.20
CA GLN A 81 14.85 3.78 -29.23
C GLN A 81 14.66 4.73 -28.04
N ASP A 82 13.43 5.15 -27.77
CA ASP A 82 13.10 6.02 -26.65
C ASP A 82 13.43 5.36 -25.30
N ARG A 83 13.16 4.04 -25.16
CA ARG A 83 13.54 3.29 -23.95
C ARG A 83 15.04 3.29 -23.72
N ARG A 84 15.81 3.11 -24.78
CA ARG A 84 17.28 3.10 -24.71
C ARG A 84 17.82 4.48 -24.36
N GLU A 85 17.23 5.54 -24.91
CA GLU A 85 17.60 6.91 -24.55
C GLU A 85 17.29 7.21 -23.08
N LEU A 86 16.10 6.80 -22.61
CA LEU A 86 15.73 6.94 -21.19
C LEU A 86 16.72 6.17 -20.30
N PHE A 87 17.08 4.94 -20.68
CA PHE A 87 18.08 4.15 -19.97
C PHE A 87 19.41 4.90 -19.87
N LEU A 88 19.92 5.43 -20.99
CA LEU A 88 21.20 6.15 -21.00
C LEU A 88 21.17 7.39 -20.10
N ARG A 89 20.11 8.21 -20.18
CA ARG A 89 19.97 9.39 -19.32
C ARG A 89 19.93 9.02 -17.82
N CYS A 90 19.18 7.98 -17.48
CA CYS A 90 19.15 7.47 -16.10
C CYS A 90 20.54 7.01 -15.67
N HIS A 91 21.22 6.26 -16.53
CA HIS A 91 22.54 5.66 -16.30
C HIS A 91 23.65 6.70 -16.08
N GLU A 92 23.64 7.81 -16.83
CA GLU A 92 24.58 8.92 -16.68
C GLU A 92 24.37 9.72 -15.37
N THR A 93 23.17 9.66 -14.79
CA THR A 93 22.82 10.39 -13.57
C THR A 93 23.17 9.62 -12.29
N ILE A 94 23.61 8.36 -12.39
CA ILE A 94 23.88 7.51 -11.21
C ILE A 94 25.25 7.86 -10.62
N PRO A 95 25.32 8.44 -9.40
CA PRO A 95 26.61 8.73 -8.77
C PRO A 95 27.29 7.46 -8.24
N ASP A 96 26.53 6.57 -7.59
CA ASP A 96 27.02 5.34 -6.98
C ASP A 96 26.21 4.12 -7.47
N PRO A 97 26.74 3.35 -8.45
CA PRO A 97 25.98 2.25 -9.06
C PRO A 97 25.73 1.07 -8.12
N ASP A 98 26.65 0.80 -7.19
CA ASP A 98 26.49 -0.26 -6.19
C ASP A 98 25.37 0.06 -5.19
N LEU A 99 25.38 1.28 -4.65
CA LEU A 99 24.35 1.74 -3.72
C LEU A 99 22.99 1.84 -4.42
N TYR A 100 22.96 2.30 -5.67
CA TYR A 100 21.76 2.36 -6.49
C TYR A 100 21.11 0.98 -6.59
N LEU A 101 21.85 -0.05 -7.02
CA LEU A 101 21.31 -1.40 -7.12
C LEU A 101 20.89 -1.93 -5.75
N ARG A 102 21.73 -1.84 -4.72
CA ARG A 102 21.37 -2.34 -3.38
C ARG A 102 20.07 -1.73 -2.87
N LYS A 103 19.84 -0.44 -3.08
CA LYS A 103 18.58 0.22 -2.71
C LYS A 103 17.38 -0.34 -3.45
N TRP A 104 17.50 -0.58 -4.76
CA TRP A 104 16.43 -1.22 -5.55
C TRP A 104 16.20 -2.70 -5.21
N PHE A 105 17.18 -3.36 -4.63
CA PHE A 105 17.11 -4.74 -4.14
C PHE A 105 16.88 -4.85 -2.62
N ARG A 106 16.28 -3.83 -1.99
CA ARG A 106 15.92 -3.84 -0.55
C ARG A 106 17.13 -4.00 0.39
N ASP A 107 18.22 -3.33 0.05
CA ASP A 107 19.51 -3.40 0.75
C ASP A 107 20.11 -4.82 0.82
N ALA A 108 19.75 -5.69 -0.14
CA ALA A 108 20.35 -7.02 -0.29
C ALA A 108 21.87 -6.96 -0.46
N PRO A 109 22.60 -7.99 -0.01
CA PRO A 109 24.04 -8.03 -0.17
C PRO A 109 24.38 -8.25 -1.65
N ALA A 110 25.50 -7.67 -2.09
CA ALA A 110 25.83 -7.55 -3.51
C ALA A 110 26.06 -8.89 -4.23
N ASP A 111 26.48 -9.91 -3.49
CA ASP A 111 26.67 -11.31 -3.90
C ASP A 111 25.35 -12.01 -4.24
N GLU A 112 24.24 -11.61 -3.61
CA GLU A 112 22.91 -12.13 -3.94
C GLU A 112 22.30 -11.46 -5.18
N ILE A 113 22.84 -10.33 -5.64
CA ILE A 113 22.37 -9.62 -6.82
C ILE A 113 23.07 -10.18 -8.06
N LYS A 114 22.40 -11.13 -8.71
CA LYS A 114 22.91 -11.78 -9.94
C LYS A 114 22.34 -11.15 -11.22
N ARG A 115 22.91 -11.53 -12.36
CA ARG A 115 22.55 -10.96 -13.67
C ARG A 115 21.05 -11.09 -14.00
N GLU A 116 20.43 -12.23 -13.73
CA GLU A 116 19.00 -12.42 -13.99
C GLU A 116 18.11 -11.53 -13.12
N ASN A 117 18.55 -11.24 -11.88
CA ASN A 117 17.82 -10.35 -10.98
C ASN A 117 17.82 -8.90 -11.52
N VAL A 118 18.94 -8.47 -12.12
CA VAL A 118 19.07 -7.15 -12.77
C VAL A 118 18.22 -7.07 -14.04
N LYS A 119 18.17 -8.14 -14.85
CA LYS A 119 17.24 -8.22 -16.00
C LYS A 119 15.79 -8.10 -15.56
N ASP A 120 15.41 -8.79 -14.49
CA ASP A 120 14.10 -8.70 -13.86
C ASP A 120 13.76 -7.28 -13.38
N PHE A 121 14.75 -6.54 -12.86
CA PHE A 121 14.61 -5.14 -12.49
C PHE A 121 14.36 -4.24 -13.71
N PHE A 122 15.14 -4.36 -14.77
CA PHE A 122 14.96 -3.54 -15.98
C PHE A 122 13.69 -3.87 -16.75
N ARG A 123 13.27 -5.14 -16.74
CA ARG A 123 12.00 -5.58 -17.29
C ARG A 123 10.84 -4.84 -16.63
N TRP A 124 10.85 -4.73 -15.31
CA TRP A 124 9.89 -3.90 -14.60
C TRP A 124 10.05 -2.41 -14.93
N ALA A 125 11.26 -1.86 -14.80
CA ALA A 125 11.50 -0.42 -14.86
C ALA A 125 11.19 0.22 -16.22
N PHE A 126 11.48 -0.47 -17.33
CA PHE A 126 11.35 0.09 -18.69
C PHE A 126 10.21 -0.53 -19.50
N LEU A 127 9.80 -1.77 -19.20
CA LEU A 127 8.73 -2.47 -19.94
C LEU A 127 7.43 -2.56 -19.14
N ASN A 128 7.41 -2.17 -17.86
CA ASN A 128 6.25 -2.25 -16.97
C ASN A 128 5.58 -3.63 -16.95
N THR A 129 6.36 -4.69 -17.22
CA THR A 129 5.84 -6.05 -17.39
C THR A 129 6.58 -7.00 -16.45
N GLY A 130 5.87 -7.96 -15.88
CA GLY A 130 6.44 -8.99 -15.02
C GLY A 130 6.79 -10.28 -15.77
N ASP A 131 6.19 -10.45 -16.94
CA ASP A 131 6.28 -11.66 -17.76
C ASP A 131 7.56 -11.69 -18.61
N ALA A 132 8.15 -12.88 -18.72
CA ALA A 132 9.31 -13.11 -19.55
C ALA A 132 8.89 -13.24 -21.01
N ASP A 133 9.07 -12.16 -21.78
CA ASP A 133 8.90 -12.16 -23.23
C ASP A 133 10.28 -12.25 -23.92
N PRO A 134 10.54 -13.30 -24.72
CA PRO A 134 11.80 -13.46 -25.45
C PRO A 134 12.09 -12.32 -26.43
N ALA A 135 11.07 -11.58 -26.89
CA ALA A 135 11.25 -10.45 -27.80
C ALA A 135 12.10 -9.32 -27.20
N PHE A 136 12.15 -9.20 -25.87
CA PHE A 136 12.91 -8.15 -25.17
C PHE A 136 14.19 -8.66 -24.51
N ASP A 137 14.48 -9.97 -24.57
CA ASP A 137 15.65 -10.53 -23.88
C ASP A 137 16.96 -9.94 -24.41
N GLU A 138 17.08 -9.71 -25.73
CA GLU A 138 18.26 -9.04 -26.31
C GLU A 138 18.47 -7.61 -25.78
N GLU A 139 17.38 -6.86 -25.60
CA GLU A 139 17.43 -5.49 -25.08
C GLU A 139 17.81 -5.48 -23.59
N LEU A 140 17.25 -6.42 -22.81
CA LEU A 140 17.58 -6.59 -21.40
C LEU A 140 19.03 -7.03 -21.19
N GLU A 141 19.58 -7.87 -22.08
CA GLU A 141 20.99 -8.25 -22.07
C GLU A 141 21.94 -7.08 -22.35
N ASP A 142 21.59 -6.16 -23.28
CA ASP A 142 22.35 -4.93 -23.50
C ASP A 142 22.33 -4.04 -22.25
N TYR A 143 21.16 -3.86 -21.61
CA TYR A 143 21.03 -3.07 -20.38
C TYR A 143 21.80 -3.67 -19.20
N ALA A 144 21.72 -4.99 -19.00
CA ALA A 144 22.51 -5.68 -17.98
C ALA A 144 24.01 -5.53 -18.22
N SER A 145 24.45 -5.66 -19.48
CA SER A 145 25.86 -5.51 -19.86
C SER A 145 26.36 -4.07 -19.65
N ARG A 146 25.53 -3.06 -19.90
CA ARG A 146 25.86 -1.65 -19.61
C ARG A 146 25.96 -1.41 -18.09
N MET A 147 25.05 -1.99 -17.32
CA MET A 147 25.09 -1.90 -15.85
C MET A 147 26.37 -2.54 -15.28
N GLU A 148 26.79 -3.70 -15.78
CA GLU A 148 28.08 -4.33 -15.41
C GLU A 148 29.28 -3.41 -15.69
N ARG A 149 29.25 -2.66 -16.79
CA ARG A 149 30.31 -1.70 -17.12
C ARG A 149 30.37 -0.54 -16.12
N LEU A 150 29.23 -0.01 -15.68
CA LEU A 150 29.21 1.02 -14.63
C LEU A 150 29.70 0.51 -13.28
N LEU A 151 29.31 -0.71 -12.91
CA LEU A 151 29.74 -1.32 -11.66
C LEU A 151 31.25 -1.62 -11.63
N GLY A 152 31.92 -1.63 -12.79
CA GLY A 152 33.32 -2.02 -12.91
C GLY A 152 33.56 -3.51 -12.59
N ARG A 153 32.50 -4.33 -12.50
CA ARG A 153 32.55 -5.76 -12.21
C ARG A 153 31.50 -6.53 -12.99
N ARG A 154 31.80 -7.79 -13.28
CA ARG A 154 30.84 -8.74 -13.85
C ARG A 154 29.89 -9.20 -12.75
N LEU A 155 28.59 -9.25 -13.04
CA LEU A 155 27.62 -9.87 -12.16
C LEU A 155 27.72 -11.38 -12.32
N GLU A 156 27.52 -12.12 -11.23
CA GLU A 156 27.51 -13.58 -11.31
C GLU A 156 26.38 -14.08 -12.22
N PRO A 157 26.64 -15.10 -13.05
CA PRO A 157 25.60 -15.71 -13.85
C PRO A 157 24.57 -16.43 -12.97
N GLY A 158 23.32 -16.43 -13.44
CA GLY A 158 22.20 -17.10 -12.78
C GLY A 158 21.31 -16.18 -11.95
N ARG A 159 20.49 -16.80 -11.10
CA ARG A 159 19.47 -16.14 -10.28
C ARG A 159 19.88 -16.21 -8.81
N GLY A 160 19.98 -15.06 -8.16
CA GLY A 160 20.24 -14.98 -6.72
C GLY A 160 18.95 -14.85 -5.91
N ASN A 161 19.06 -14.83 -4.59
CA ASN A 161 17.90 -14.72 -3.70
C ASN A 161 17.33 -13.29 -3.60
N ALA A 162 18.10 -12.28 -4.02
CA ALA A 162 17.69 -10.89 -3.97
C ALA A 162 16.44 -10.63 -4.83
N LYS A 163 15.43 -9.97 -4.25
CA LYS A 163 14.21 -9.55 -4.95
C LYS A 163 14.27 -8.07 -5.27
N CYS A 164 14.10 -7.72 -6.55
CA CYS A 164 13.97 -6.33 -6.96
C CYS A 164 12.63 -5.75 -6.48
N LEU A 165 12.63 -4.46 -6.17
CA LEU A 165 11.42 -3.71 -5.89
C LEU A 165 10.68 -3.43 -7.21
N ARG A 166 9.43 -3.89 -7.33
CA ARG A 166 8.60 -3.64 -8.52
C ARG A 166 7.36 -2.84 -8.14
N LEU A 167 7.50 -1.53 -7.98
CA LEU A 167 6.47 -0.67 -7.37
C LEU A 167 5.08 -0.77 -8.03
N THR A 168 5.02 -1.08 -9.33
CA THR A 168 3.77 -1.16 -10.09
C THR A 168 3.20 -2.57 -10.23
N LEU A 169 4.01 -3.60 -10.00
CA LEU A 169 3.62 -5.00 -10.19
C LEU A 169 3.51 -5.76 -8.88
N ASP A 170 4.34 -5.41 -7.89
CA ASP A 170 4.31 -6.02 -6.58
C ASP A 170 2.97 -5.71 -5.90
N LYS A 171 2.32 -6.75 -5.39
CA LYS A 171 1.07 -6.60 -4.66
C LYS A 171 1.32 -5.74 -3.42
N VAL A 172 0.57 -4.65 -3.30
CA VAL A 172 0.54 -3.89 -2.06
C VAL A 172 -0.10 -4.75 -0.99
N GLU A 173 0.63 -5.00 0.09
CA GLU A 173 0.12 -5.68 1.29
C GLU A 173 -0.91 -4.77 1.96
N MET A 174 -2.16 -4.89 1.54
CA MET A 174 -3.26 -4.16 2.16
C MET A 174 -3.62 -4.78 3.49
N LEU A 175 -3.23 -4.12 4.57
CA LEU A 175 -3.69 -4.44 5.92
C LEU A 175 -5.18 -4.08 6.06
N HIS A 176 -5.97 -5.03 6.58
CA HIS A 176 -7.36 -4.77 6.90
C HIS A 176 -7.45 -3.78 8.05
N ARG A 177 -8.12 -2.65 7.81
CA ARG A 177 -8.49 -1.69 8.85
C ARG A 177 -9.95 -1.97 9.23
N SER A 178 -10.17 -2.43 10.46
CA SER A 178 -11.51 -2.76 10.97
C SER A 178 -12.46 -1.55 10.94
N LEU A 179 -13.75 -1.81 10.86
CA LEU A 179 -14.78 -0.77 11.02
C LEU A 179 -14.62 -0.09 12.38
N THR A 180 -14.29 -0.86 13.41
CA THR A 180 -13.92 -0.37 14.74
C THR A 180 -12.76 0.63 14.68
N TRP A 181 -11.69 0.36 13.91
CA TRP A 181 -10.59 1.31 13.70
C TRP A 181 -11.07 2.60 13.03
N TYR A 182 -11.90 2.49 11.98
CA TYR A 182 -12.48 3.66 11.33
C TYR A 182 -13.36 4.49 12.27
N MET A 183 -14.09 3.84 13.18
CA MET A 183 -14.88 4.51 14.21
C MET A 183 -13.98 5.25 15.23
N CYS A 184 -12.86 4.66 15.65
CA CYS A 184 -11.88 5.35 16.50
C CYS A 184 -11.30 6.60 15.82
N VAL A 185 -10.87 6.47 14.56
CA VAL A 185 -10.34 7.60 13.77
C VAL A 185 -11.41 8.69 13.64
N PHE A 186 -12.65 8.30 13.40
CA PHE A 186 -13.78 9.22 13.30
C PHE A 186 -14.02 10.01 14.61
N VAL A 187 -13.93 9.36 15.78
CA VAL A 187 -14.06 10.05 17.08
C VAL A 187 -12.91 11.04 17.29
N VAL A 188 -11.67 10.62 17.02
CA VAL A 188 -10.50 11.50 17.14
C VAL A 188 -10.59 12.70 16.18
N ASP A 189 -10.99 12.46 14.93
CA ASP A 189 -11.20 13.50 13.92
C ASP A 189 -12.28 14.50 14.36
N THR A 190 -13.36 14.01 14.98
CA THR A 190 -14.42 14.87 15.53
C THR A 190 -13.91 15.74 16.67
N ILE A 191 -13.17 15.17 17.63
CA ILE A 191 -12.59 15.92 18.75
C ILE A 191 -11.60 16.98 18.24
N ALA A 192 -10.72 16.61 17.30
CA ALA A 192 -9.75 17.53 16.71
C ALA A 192 -10.46 18.69 15.99
N SER A 193 -11.51 18.39 15.22
CA SER A 193 -12.29 19.39 14.50
C SER A 193 -12.99 20.35 15.45
N VAL A 194 -13.59 19.83 16.52
CA VAL A 194 -14.21 20.62 17.59
C VAL A 194 -13.17 21.50 18.28
N SER A 195 -11.99 20.95 18.61
CA SER A 195 -10.88 21.72 19.20
C SER A 195 -10.41 22.85 18.29
N LEU A 196 -10.26 22.62 17.00
CA LEU A 196 -9.88 23.64 16.02
C LEU A 196 -10.97 24.72 15.87
N ARG A 197 -12.25 24.32 15.88
CA ARG A 197 -13.38 25.26 15.91
C ARG A 197 -13.34 26.16 17.14
N TYR A 198 -13.04 25.61 18.31
CA TYR A 198 -12.88 26.38 19.55
C TYR A 198 -11.74 27.41 19.47
N HIS A 199 -10.70 27.15 18.67
CA HIS A 199 -9.60 28.08 18.42
C HIS A 199 -9.84 29.00 17.22
N SER A 200 -11.10 29.18 16.80
CA SER A 200 -11.51 30.09 15.72
C SER A 200 -10.93 29.77 14.34
N PHE A 201 -10.60 28.50 14.07
CA PHE A 201 -10.28 28.08 12.70
C PHE A 201 -11.56 27.93 11.86
N ASP A 202 -11.54 28.53 10.67
CA ASP A 202 -12.62 28.43 9.68
C ASP A 202 -12.42 27.22 8.75
N PHE A 203 -13.49 26.44 8.56
CA PHE A 203 -13.50 25.27 7.68
C PHE A 203 -14.16 25.60 6.34
N TYR A 204 -13.48 25.25 5.24
CA TYR A 204 -14.01 25.35 3.88
C TYR A 204 -14.65 24.05 3.44
N ARG A 205 -15.87 24.13 2.90
CA ARG A 205 -16.67 22.97 2.51
C ARG A 205 -16.34 22.46 1.09
N THR A 206 -16.25 21.14 0.96
CA THR A 206 -16.28 20.39 -0.32
C THR A 206 -17.72 19.94 -0.66
N SER A 207 -18.01 19.69 -1.94
CA SER A 207 -19.35 19.27 -2.38
C SER A 207 -19.82 17.97 -1.71
N LEU A 208 -21.12 17.85 -1.41
CA LEU A 208 -21.68 16.68 -0.70
C LEU A 208 -21.42 15.35 -1.42
N LEU A 209 -21.39 15.36 -2.76
CA LEU A 209 -21.10 14.17 -3.55
C LEU A 209 -19.65 13.71 -3.41
N GLN A 210 -18.71 14.65 -3.27
CA GLN A 210 -17.31 14.34 -3.04
C GLN A 210 -17.05 13.85 -1.59
N ILE A 211 -17.91 14.20 -0.64
CA ILE A 211 -17.85 13.66 0.73
C ILE A 211 -18.19 12.16 0.74
N LEU A 212 -19.18 11.75 -0.06
CA LEU A 212 -19.58 10.34 -0.17
C LEU A 212 -18.57 9.50 -0.96
N SER A 213 -17.70 10.12 -1.78
CA SER A 213 -16.65 9.41 -2.51
C SER A 213 -15.35 9.20 -1.71
N ILE A 214 -15.21 9.82 -0.54
CA ILE A 214 -14.04 9.69 0.33
C ILE A 214 -14.35 8.68 1.44
N PHE A 215 -13.65 7.54 1.42
CA PHE A 215 -13.72 6.54 2.47
C PHE A 215 -12.49 6.62 3.38
N PRO A 216 -12.64 6.68 4.73
CA PRO A 216 -13.88 6.70 5.51
C PRO A 216 -14.65 8.02 5.37
N PRO A 217 -15.99 8.00 5.43
CA PRO A 217 -16.78 9.22 5.34
C PRO A 217 -16.40 10.16 6.48
N ARG A 218 -16.15 11.43 6.16
CA ARG A 218 -15.87 12.51 7.14
C ARG A 218 -17.05 13.48 7.27
N PRO A 219 -18.22 13.05 7.78
CA PRO A 219 -19.41 13.88 7.77
C PRO A 219 -19.32 15.07 8.76
N PHE A 220 -18.61 14.93 9.88
CA PHE A 220 -18.60 15.96 10.93
C PHE A 220 -17.67 17.16 10.62
N MET A 221 -16.54 16.94 9.93
CA MET A 221 -15.64 18.04 9.54
C MET A 221 -16.27 19.06 8.57
N LEU A 222 -17.21 18.62 7.72
CA LEU A 222 -17.65 19.40 6.56
C LEU A 222 -19.13 19.79 6.60
N ALA A 223 -20.00 19.07 7.32
CA ALA A 223 -21.44 19.34 7.31
C ALA A 223 -21.93 20.23 8.46
N ILE A 224 -21.26 20.23 9.62
CA ILE A 224 -21.77 20.87 10.85
C ILE A 224 -21.02 22.18 11.18
N PHE A 225 -19.76 22.32 10.76
CA PHE A 225 -18.89 23.44 11.16
C PHE A 225 -18.42 24.37 10.03
N ALA A 226 -18.68 24.03 8.76
CA ALA A 226 -18.21 24.83 7.63
C ALA A 226 -19.18 25.98 7.32
N THR A 227 -18.76 27.21 7.62
CA THR A 227 -19.52 28.45 7.38
C THR A 227 -19.39 28.95 5.94
N TYR A 228 -18.41 28.47 5.16
CA TYR A 228 -18.09 29.00 3.84
C TYR A 228 -17.93 27.90 2.77
N SER A 229 -18.54 28.13 1.60
CA SER A 229 -18.39 27.31 0.40
C SER A 229 -17.09 27.66 -0.33
N SER A 230 -16.32 26.65 -0.76
CA SER A 230 -15.13 26.88 -1.60
C SER A 230 -15.54 27.54 -2.93
N PRO A 231 -14.92 28.65 -3.37
CA PRO A 231 -15.27 29.36 -4.61
C PRO A 231 -14.91 28.64 -5.92
N GLY A 232 -14.62 27.34 -5.92
CA GLY A 232 -14.06 26.66 -7.10
C GLY A 232 -14.33 25.17 -7.19
N SER A 233 -15.56 24.74 -6.93
CA SER A 233 -16.04 23.40 -7.32
C SER A 233 -16.82 23.44 -8.62
#